data_AF-A0A928Q1H5-F1
#
_entry.id   AF-A0A928Q1H5-F1
#
_cell.length_a   1.000
_cell.length_b   1.000
_cell.length_c   1.000
_cell.angle_alpha   90.00
_cell.angle_beta   90.00
_cell.angle_gamma   90.00
#
_symmetry.space_group_name_H-M   'P 1'
#
loop_
_entity.id
_entity.type
_entity.pdbx_description
1 polymer ?
#
loop_
_entity_poly.entity_id
_entity_poly.type
_entity_poly.pdbx_seq_one_letter_code
_entity_poly.pdbx_strand_id
1 'polypeptide(L)'
;MNTLEFDEVALRKGWGGVGEYWFSLKDYTIKSDAELSELDQPNDMSHSEYFISLGYIPYFSVSSEEVIRAFISTIERKKLREALENYQGSEYVENFWKYFHIYPEISESYIAFEHQYVDDKAKRWCEDNGIRYQFKE
;
A
#
# COMPACT_ATOMS: atom_id res chain seq x y z
N MET A 1 -10.39 9.80 22.43
CA MET A 1 -10.64 8.75 21.41
C MET A 1 -9.42 8.71 20.51
N ASN A 2 -8.87 7.53 20.27
CA ASN A 2 -7.63 7.39 19.50
C ASN A 2 -7.92 7.52 18.00
N THR A 3 -6.94 8.02 17.26
CA THR A 3 -6.99 8.26 15.81
C THR A 3 -5.66 7.82 15.22
N LEU A 4 -5.69 7.12 14.08
CA LEU A 4 -4.50 6.79 13.32
C LEU A 4 -4.04 8.05 12.56
N GLU A 5 -2.77 8.41 12.69
CA GLU A 5 -2.20 9.54 11.99
C GLU A 5 -1.44 9.04 10.76
N PHE A 6 -1.85 9.48 9.58
CA PHE A 6 -1.12 9.26 8.34
C PHE A 6 -0.14 10.41 8.11
N ASP A 7 1.12 10.16 8.44
CA ASP A 7 2.27 10.93 7.93
C ASP A 7 2.98 10.14 6.81
N GLU A 8 4.05 10.72 6.24
CA GLU A 8 4.84 10.09 5.20
C GLU A 8 5.35 8.70 5.62
N VAL A 9 5.70 8.51 6.89
CA VAL A 9 6.21 7.23 7.41
C VAL A 9 5.10 6.18 7.46
N ALA A 10 3.93 6.54 7.97
CA ALA A 10 2.76 5.66 8.03
C ALA A 10 2.28 5.24 6.63
N LEU A 11 2.28 6.17 5.67
CA LEU A 11 1.92 5.88 4.28
C LEU A 11 3.00 5.02 3.60
N ARG A 12 4.29 5.28 3.88
CA ARG A 12 5.40 4.49 3.36
C ARG A 12 5.35 3.03 3.80
N LYS A 13 4.87 2.73 5.01
CA LYS A 13 4.62 1.34 5.46
C LYS A 13 3.63 0.60 4.56
N GLY A 14 2.73 1.31 3.87
CA GLY A 14 1.85 0.74 2.87
C GLY A 14 2.59 0.11 1.69
N TRP A 15 3.83 0.53 1.41
CA TRP A 15 4.66 -0.09 0.36
C TRP A 15 5.39 -1.36 0.82
N GLY A 16 5.17 -1.78 2.07
CA GLY A 16 5.63 -3.07 2.56
C GLY A 16 4.89 -4.25 1.93
N GLY A 17 5.44 -5.45 2.12
CA GLY A 17 4.81 -6.70 1.75
C GLY A 17 3.48 -6.92 2.47
N VAL A 18 2.61 -7.73 1.86
CA VAL A 18 1.38 -8.17 2.51
C VAL A 18 1.71 -8.86 3.84
N GLY A 19 1.16 -8.35 4.93
CA GLY A 19 1.40 -8.88 6.28
C GLY A 19 2.70 -8.40 6.93
N GLU A 20 3.48 -7.52 6.30
CA GLU A 20 4.69 -6.95 6.91
C GLU A 20 4.36 -5.94 8.03
N TYR A 21 3.21 -5.27 7.92
CA TYR A 21 2.74 -4.30 8.90
C TYR A 21 1.32 -4.61 9.38
N TRP A 22 1.08 -4.29 10.64
CA TRP A 22 -0.14 -4.58 11.37
C TRP A 22 -0.59 -3.36 12.16
N PHE A 23 -1.88 -3.07 12.13
CA PHE A 23 -2.48 -1.99 12.92
C PHE A 23 -3.07 -2.53 14.22
N SER A 24 -2.76 -1.86 15.32
CA SER A 24 -3.26 -2.17 16.65
C SER A 24 -4.56 -1.45 16.96
N LEU A 25 -5.64 -2.19 17.17
CA LEU A 25 -6.93 -1.64 17.61
C LEU A 25 -6.89 -1.06 19.04
N LYS A 26 -5.84 -1.38 19.81
CA LYS A 26 -5.68 -0.97 21.22
C LYS A 26 -5.11 0.44 21.33
N ASP A 27 -4.01 0.69 20.63
CA ASP A 27 -3.23 1.93 20.76
C ASP A 27 -3.18 2.76 19.47
N TYR A 28 -3.79 2.29 18.38
CA TYR A 28 -3.88 2.97 17.08
C TYR A 28 -2.50 3.22 16.45
N THR A 29 -1.53 2.34 16.73
CA THR A 29 -0.20 2.38 16.12
C THR A 29 0.00 1.26 15.10
N ILE A 30 0.96 1.46 14.19
CA ILE A 30 1.35 0.47 13.18
C ILE A 30 2.64 -0.22 13.63
N LYS A 31 2.59 -1.53 13.78
CA LYS A 31 3.70 -2.42 14.15
C LYS A 31 4.16 -3.23 12.95
N SER A 32 5.45 -3.49 12.86
CA SER A 32 5.97 -4.49 11.93
C SER A 32 5.73 -5.91 12.43
N ASP A 33 5.65 -6.86 11.51
CA ASP A 33 5.60 -8.29 11.78
C ASP A 33 6.80 -8.73 12.65
N ALA A 34 7.98 -8.16 12.40
CA ALA A 34 9.18 -8.40 13.18
C ALA A 34 9.04 -7.96 14.65
N GLU A 35 8.44 -6.79 14.92
CA GLU A 35 8.17 -6.33 16.30
C GLU A 35 7.17 -7.27 17.03
N LEU A 36 6.20 -7.82 16.30
CA LEU A 36 5.17 -8.68 16.88
C LEU A 36 5.62 -10.15 17.02
N SER A 37 6.58 -10.58 16.22
CA SER A 37 7.16 -11.94 16.26
C SER A 37 7.91 -12.25 17.55
N GLU A 38 8.24 -11.25 18.37
CA GLU A 38 8.81 -11.43 19.70
C GLU A 38 7.80 -11.95 20.74
N LEU A 39 6.50 -11.94 20.39
CA LEU A 39 5.44 -12.45 21.25
C LEU A 39 5.45 -13.98 21.24
N ASP A 40 5.24 -14.58 22.42
CA ASP A 40 5.20 -16.04 22.59
C ASP A 40 3.96 -16.62 21.90
N GLN A 41 4.13 -17.05 20.65
CA GLN A 41 3.05 -17.56 19.80
C GLN A 41 2.72 -19.02 20.16
N PRO A 42 1.43 -19.37 20.37
CA PRO A 42 1.01 -20.76 20.50
C PRO A 42 1.32 -21.60 19.25
N ASN A 43 1.81 -22.83 19.46
CA ASN A 43 2.20 -23.74 18.36
C ASN A 43 1.02 -24.25 17.51
N ASP A 44 -0.22 -24.10 17.98
CA ASP A 44 -1.44 -24.61 17.36
C ASP A 44 -2.22 -23.56 16.55
N MET A 45 -1.68 -22.35 16.40
CA MET A 45 -2.33 -21.23 15.72
C MET A 45 -1.44 -20.64 14.64
N SER A 46 -2.00 -20.23 13.49
CA SER A 46 -1.23 -19.49 12.50
C SER A 46 -0.84 -18.10 13.00
N HIS A 47 0.21 -17.52 12.42
CA HIS A 47 0.73 -16.21 12.83
C HIS A 47 -0.33 -15.10 12.72
N SER A 48 -1.05 -15.07 11.60
CA SER A 48 -2.12 -14.09 11.36
C SER A 48 -3.31 -14.25 12.30
N GLU A 49 -3.73 -15.50 12.57
CA GLU A 49 -4.81 -15.77 13.53
C GLU A 49 -4.43 -15.30 14.93
N TYR A 50 -3.16 -15.53 15.33
CA TYR A 50 -2.66 -15.09 16.62
C TYR A 50 -2.71 -13.57 16.76
N PHE A 51 -2.22 -12.83 15.75
CA PHE A 51 -2.26 -11.37 15.76
C PHE A 51 -3.68 -10.80 15.78
N ILE A 52 -4.60 -11.40 15.02
CA ILE A 52 -6.02 -11.03 15.06
C ILE A 52 -6.59 -11.25 16.45
N SER A 53 -6.27 -12.36 17.12
CA SER A 53 -6.72 -12.64 18.49
C SER A 53 -6.23 -11.60 19.51
N LEU A 54 -5.08 -10.97 19.26
CA LEU A 54 -4.50 -9.92 20.08
C LEU A 54 -5.04 -8.52 19.76
N GLY A 55 -5.90 -8.38 18.75
CA GLY A 55 -6.49 -7.12 18.31
C GLY A 55 -5.63 -6.36 17.29
N TYR A 56 -4.78 -7.07 16.54
CA TYR A 56 -4.10 -6.52 15.38
C TYR A 56 -4.86 -6.89 14.10
N ILE A 57 -4.87 -5.98 13.13
CA ILE A 57 -5.39 -6.28 11.79
C ILE A 57 -4.29 -6.02 10.74
N PRO A 58 -4.26 -6.77 9.63
CA PRO A 58 -3.30 -6.51 8.57
C PRO A 58 -3.42 -5.07 8.06
N TYR A 59 -2.29 -4.37 7.98
CA TYR A 59 -2.25 -3.04 7.39
C TYR A 59 -2.44 -3.12 5.86
N PHE A 60 -2.83 -2.02 5.23
CA PHE A 60 -2.93 -2.01 3.77
C PHE A 60 -1.55 -2.18 3.13
N SER A 61 -1.51 -2.79 1.95
CA SER A 61 -0.30 -2.92 1.14
C SER A 61 -0.55 -2.40 -0.27
N VAL A 62 0.42 -1.72 -0.87
CA VAL A 62 0.45 -1.29 -2.26
C VAL A 62 1.66 -1.87 -2.99
N SER A 63 1.52 -2.13 -4.30
CA SER A 63 2.63 -2.57 -5.14
C SER A 63 2.83 -1.62 -6.31
N SER A 64 4.07 -1.48 -6.79
CA SER A 64 4.35 -0.58 -7.93
C SER A 64 3.55 -0.98 -9.16
N GLU A 65 3.38 -2.28 -9.40
CA GLU A 65 2.60 -2.77 -10.52
C GLU A 65 1.13 -2.35 -10.44
N GLU A 66 0.46 -2.46 -9.28
CA GLU A 66 -0.95 -2.06 -9.18
C GLU A 66 -1.14 -0.55 -9.38
N VAL A 67 -0.22 0.27 -8.86
CA VAL A 67 -0.28 1.74 -8.99
C VAL A 67 -0.06 2.14 -10.44
N ILE A 68 0.96 1.57 -11.09
CA ILE A 68 1.23 1.82 -12.51
C ILE A 68 0.05 1.35 -13.37
N ARG A 69 -0.52 0.17 -13.11
CA ARG A 69 -1.70 -0.31 -13.87
C ARG A 69 -2.89 0.62 -13.70
N ALA A 70 -3.15 1.09 -12.48
CA ALA A 70 -4.19 2.06 -12.21
C ALA A 70 -3.94 3.37 -12.96
N PHE A 71 -2.71 3.89 -12.94
CA PHE A 71 -2.34 5.09 -13.69
C PHE A 71 -2.50 4.94 -15.20
N ILE A 72 -2.02 3.84 -15.79
CA ILE A 72 -2.16 3.57 -17.23
C ILE A 72 -3.64 3.48 -17.64
N SER A 73 -4.53 3.07 -16.72
CA SER A 73 -5.97 3.04 -16.99
C SER A 73 -6.63 4.41 -17.05
N THR A 74 -6.02 5.45 -16.46
CA THR A 74 -6.56 6.82 -16.46
C THR A 74 -6.11 7.65 -17.66
N ILE A 75 -5.02 7.25 -18.34
CA ILE A 75 -4.47 7.99 -19.48
C ILE A 75 -5.03 7.48 -20.81
N GLU A 76 -5.36 8.40 -21.72
CA GLU A 76 -5.84 8.08 -23.08
C GLU A 76 -4.68 7.73 -24.05
N ARG A 77 -3.76 6.86 -23.64
CA ARG A 77 -2.60 6.44 -24.46
C ARG A 77 -2.67 4.96 -24.84
N LYS A 78 -3.53 4.64 -25.80
CA LYS A 78 -3.76 3.27 -26.31
C LYS A 78 -2.45 2.51 -26.63
N LYS A 79 -1.49 3.15 -27.32
CA LYS A 79 -0.21 2.52 -27.67
C LYS A 79 0.65 2.16 -26.46
N LEU A 80 0.66 3.00 -25.42
CA LEU A 80 1.43 2.73 -24.20
C LEU A 80 0.79 1.57 -23.43
N ARG A 81 -0.54 1.54 -23.36
CA ARG A 81 -1.28 0.43 -22.75
C ARG A 81 -1.00 -0.89 -23.48
N GLU A 82 -1.15 -0.92 -24.80
CA GLU A 82 -0.87 -2.09 -25.64
C GLU A 82 0.59 -2.56 -25.52
N ALA A 83 1.55 -1.63 -25.44
CA ALA A 83 2.97 -1.96 -25.27
C ALA A 83 3.26 -2.63 -23.92
N LEU A 84 2.46 -2.36 -22.89
CA LEU A 84 2.65 -2.89 -21.54
C LEU A 84 1.78 -4.12 -21.22
N GLU A 85 0.77 -4.44 -22.04
CA GLU A 85 -0.23 -5.49 -21.79
C GLU A 85 0.38 -6.89 -21.57
N ASN A 86 1.49 -7.20 -22.25
CA ASN A 86 2.11 -8.53 -22.20
C ASN A 86 3.08 -8.73 -21.02
N TYR A 87 3.39 -7.67 -20.27
CA TYR A 87 4.32 -7.73 -19.14
C TYR A 87 3.57 -7.88 -17.81
N GLN A 88 4.21 -8.54 -16.85
CA GLN A 88 3.69 -8.76 -15.50
C GLN A 88 4.82 -8.58 -14.48
N GLY A 89 4.48 -8.34 -13.21
CA GLY A 89 5.45 -8.29 -12.13
C GLY A 89 6.53 -7.22 -12.35
N SER A 90 7.76 -7.57 -12.01
CA SER A 90 8.92 -6.66 -12.16
C SER A 90 9.15 -6.24 -13.62
N GLU A 91 8.90 -7.13 -14.58
CA GLU A 91 9.07 -6.82 -16.01
C GLU A 91 8.10 -5.72 -16.48
N TYR A 92 6.88 -5.71 -15.94
CA TYR A 92 5.92 -4.64 -16.22
C TYR A 92 6.42 -3.29 -15.70
N VAL A 93 6.88 -3.25 -14.45
CA VAL A 93 7.40 -2.04 -13.79
C VAL A 93 8.62 -1.49 -14.54
N GLU A 94 9.57 -2.35 -14.88
CA GLU A 94 10.78 -1.95 -15.62
C GLU A 94 10.45 -1.36 -17.00
N ASN A 95 9.54 -1.99 -17.73
CA ASN A 95 9.16 -1.49 -19.06
C ASN A 95 8.39 -0.18 -18.96
N PHE A 96 7.53 0.00 -17.96
CA PHE A 96 6.89 1.29 -17.70
C PHE A 96 7.93 2.41 -17.55
N TRP A 97 8.95 2.23 -16.70
CA TRP A 97 9.98 3.25 -16.47
C TRP A 97 10.80 3.58 -17.72
N LYS A 98 11.04 2.60 -18.60
CA LYS A 98 11.69 2.84 -19.90
C LYS A 98 10.87 3.80 -20.78
N TYR A 99 9.55 3.62 -20.85
CA TYR A 99 8.68 4.54 -21.58
C TYR A 99 8.53 5.88 -20.87
N PHE A 100 8.49 5.87 -19.54
CA PHE A 100 8.32 7.04 -18.70
C PHE A 100 9.44 8.07 -18.88
N HIS A 101 10.70 7.63 -18.93
CA HIS A 101 11.84 8.52 -19.16
C HIS A 101 11.85 9.20 -20.54
N ILE A 102 11.03 8.72 -21.48
CA ILE A 102 10.92 9.29 -22.84
C ILE A 102 9.89 10.43 -22.88
N TYR A 103 8.95 10.48 -21.92
CA TYR A 103 7.80 11.41 -21.94
C TYR A 103 7.68 12.17 -20.60
N PRO A 104 8.39 13.29 -20.42
CA PRO A 104 8.40 14.07 -19.17
C PRO A 104 7.01 14.51 -18.70
N GLU A 105 6.07 14.75 -19.61
CA GLU A 105 4.69 15.14 -19.30
C GLU A 105 3.90 14.05 -18.53
N ILE A 106 4.31 12.79 -18.68
CA ILE A 106 3.75 11.66 -17.95
C ILE A 106 4.30 11.63 -16.52
N SER A 107 5.48 12.23 -16.29
CA SER A 107 6.20 12.10 -15.02
C SER A 107 5.54 12.81 -13.86
N GLU A 108 5.23 14.08 -14.02
CA GLU A 108 4.58 14.88 -12.97
C GLU A 108 3.17 14.35 -12.69
N SER A 109 2.46 13.94 -13.73
CA SER A 109 1.11 13.36 -13.63
C SER A 109 1.09 12.06 -12.84
N TYR A 110 2.11 11.20 -13.02
CA TYR A 110 2.23 9.94 -12.28
C TYR A 110 2.57 10.17 -10.82
N ILE A 111 3.49 11.07 -10.50
CA ILE A 111 3.86 11.33 -9.09
C ILE A 111 2.64 11.82 -8.31
N ALA A 112 1.89 12.77 -8.85
CA ALA A 112 0.65 13.24 -8.22
C ALA A 112 -0.39 12.12 -8.09
N PHE A 113 -0.51 11.26 -9.12
CA PHE A 113 -1.41 10.12 -9.09
C PHE A 113 -1.01 9.08 -8.04
N GLU A 114 0.27 8.73 -7.94
CA GLU A 114 0.79 7.74 -6.99
C GLU A 114 0.49 8.17 -5.55
N HIS A 115 0.77 9.43 -5.21
CA HIS A 115 0.44 9.98 -3.90
C HIS A 115 -1.06 9.87 -3.60
N GLN A 116 -1.92 10.34 -4.52
CA GLN A 116 -3.37 10.27 -4.34
C GLN A 116 -3.87 8.82 -4.22
N TYR A 117 -3.32 7.91 -5.01
CA TYR A 117 -3.71 6.50 -4.99
C TYR A 117 -3.42 5.85 -3.63
N VAL A 118 -2.25 6.12 -3.05
CA VAL A 118 -1.86 5.60 -1.74
C VAL A 118 -2.77 6.19 -0.65
N ASP A 119 -3.03 7.49 -0.69
CA ASP A 119 -3.94 8.16 0.25
C ASP A 119 -5.35 7.58 0.18
N ASP A 120 -5.90 7.42 -1.03
CA ASP A 120 -7.22 6.85 -1.25
C ASP A 120 -7.31 5.40 -0.76
N LYS A 121 -6.25 4.61 -0.97
CA LYS A 121 -6.21 3.22 -0.50
C LYS A 121 -6.13 3.15 1.03
N ALA A 122 -5.30 3.99 1.65
CA ALA A 122 -5.20 4.09 3.10
C ALA A 122 -6.55 4.49 3.73
N LYS A 123 -7.20 5.52 3.15
CA LYS A 123 -8.54 5.96 3.52
C LYS A 123 -9.57 4.84 3.42
N ARG A 124 -9.64 4.17 2.27
CA ARG A 124 -10.59 3.08 2.04
C ARG A 124 -10.37 1.94 3.02
N TRP A 125 -9.12 1.57 3.28
CA TRP A 125 -8.79 0.54 4.27
C TRP A 125 -9.27 0.95 5.68
N CYS A 126 -9.10 2.21 6.09
CA CYS A 126 -9.66 2.66 7.36
C CYS A 126 -11.19 2.62 7.39
N GLU A 127 -11.85 3.05 6.33
CA GLU A 127 -13.32 3.04 6.21
C GLU A 127 -13.88 1.62 6.29
N ASP A 128 -13.29 0.68 5.53
CA ASP A 128 -13.68 -0.73 5.50
C ASP A 128 -13.51 -1.41 6.87
N ASN A 129 -12.59 -0.92 7.70
CA ASN A 129 -12.30 -1.45 9.04
C ASN A 129 -12.87 -0.60 10.20
N GLY A 130 -13.61 0.48 9.91
CA GLY A 130 -14.19 1.37 10.93
C GLY A 130 -13.14 2.11 11.79
N ILE A 131 -11.94 2.33 11.25
CA ILE A 131 -10.83 3.01 11.92
C ILE A 131 -10.97 4.52 11.74
N ARG A 132 -10.78 5.26 12.83
CA ARG A 132 -10.66 6.72 12.79
C ARG A 132 -9.26 7.10 12.39
N TYR A 133 -9.14 7.97 11.39
CA TYR A 133 -7.86 8.43 10.87
C TYR A 133 -7.86 9.93 10.60
N GLN A 134 -6.65 10.49 10.49
CA GLN A 134 -6.41 11.83 9.99
C GLN A 134 -5.10 11.85 9.21
N PHE A 135 -5.06 12.64 8.13
CA PHE A 135 -3.82 12.92 7.41
C PHE A 135 -3.13 14.12 8.05
N LYS A 136 -1.82 14.03 8.22
CA LYS A 136 -0.99 15.16 8.65
C LYS A 136 -0.53 15.92 7.41
N GLU A 137 -0.78 17.22 7.41
CA GLU A 137 -0.19 18.17 6.45
C GLU A 137 1.32 18.34 6.66
#